data_AF-A0A5J9TRX4-F1
#
_entry.id   AF-A0A5J9TRX4-F1
#
_cell.length_a   1.000
_cell.length_b   1.000
_cell.length_c   1.000
_cell.angle_alpha   90.00
_cell.angle_beta   90.00
_cell.angle_gamma   90.00
#
_symmetry.space_group_name_H-M   'P 1'
#
loop_
_entity.id
_entity.type
_entity.pdbx_description
1 polymer ?
#
loop_
_entity_poly.entity_id
_entity_poly.type
_entity_poly.pdbx_seq_one_letter_code
_entity_poly.pdbx_strand_id
1 'polypeptide(L)'
;MFRATLADKTKHYEEVVDAMNRIAMLDMVLTLHERNLLSLGYKKVSAEKHASVRALIYMEVEEEERNTIDNHLLPYSSDAENKAFYYQMNGDYYRYLAEFKMQPEYSEVVDQSLKAYALLQNQPLLAGKMSLRWQTFRPPLRLRH
;
A
#
# COMPACT_ATOMS: atom_id res chain seq x y z
N MET A 1 -17.78 -30.27 -3.36
CA MET A 1 -16.96 -29.98 -4.56
C MET A 1 -17.46 -28.82 -5.41
N PHE A 2 -18.72 -28.83 -5.91
CA PHE A 2 -19.22 -27.77 -6.81
C PHE A 2 -19.04 -26.33 -6.31
N ARG A 3 -19.26 -26.08 -5.01
CA ARG A 3 -19.07 -24.75 -4.41
C ARG A 3 -17.60 -24.28 -4.45
N ALA A 4 -16.66 -25.17 -4.17
CA ALA A 4 -15.23 -24.84 -4.17
C ALA A 4 -14.74 -24.48 -5.59
N THR A 5 -15.20 -25.20 -6.62
CA THR A 5 -14.81 -24.92 -8.01
C THR A 5 -15.44 -23.64 -8.55
N LEU A 6 -16.67 -23.31 -8.11
CA LEU A 6 -17.29 -22.03 -8.42
C LEU A 6 -16.55 -20.86 -7.76
N ALA A 7 -16.21 -21.00 -6.47
CA ALA A 7 -15.46 -20.00 -5.71
C ALA A 7 -14.06 -19.75 -6.30
N ASP A 8 -13.39 -20.79 -6.80
CA ASP A 8 -12.10 -20.66 -7.50
C ASP A 8 -12.25 -19.84 -8.78
N LYS A 9 -13.30 -20.11 -9.58
CA LYS A 9 -13.60 -19.33 -10.80
C LYS A 9 -13.91 -17.86 -10.50
N THR A 10 -14.54 -17.57 -9.36
CA THR A 10 -14.87 -16.21 -8.94
C THR A 10 -13.78 -15.56 -8.09
N LYS A 11 -12.63 -16.24 -7.87
CA LYS A 11 -11.49 -15.78 -7.07
C LYS A 11 -11.80 -15.50 -5.59
N HIS A 12 -12.86 -16.08 -5.03
CA HIS A 12 -13.17 -15.98 -3.61
C HIS A 12 -12.45 -17.10 -2.84
N TYR A 13 -11.14 -16.95 -2.64
CA TYR A 13 -10.29 -18.04 -2.12
C TYR A 13 -10.59 -18.42 -0.65
N GLU A 14 -11.16 -17.52 0.15
CA GLU A 14 -11.66 -17.86 1.50
C GLU A 14 -12.81 -18.87 1.44
N GLU A 15 -13.76 -18.67 0.52
CA GLU A 15 -14.86 -19.62 0.30
C GLU A 15 -14.37 -20.96 -0.27
N VAL A 16 -13.28 -20.95 -1.06
CA VAL A 16 -12.61 -22.17 -1.53
C VAL A 16 -12.06 -22.96 -0.32
N VAL A 17 -11.34 -22.30 0.58
CA VAL A 17 -10.79 -22.93 1.78
C VAL A 17 -11.89 -23.47 2.69
N ASP A 18 -12.95 -22.70 2.93
CA ASP A 18 -14.09 -23.13 3.75
C ASP A 18 -14.82 -24.34 3.17
N ALA A 19 -15.08 -24.33 1.87
CA ALA A 19 -15.72 -25.44 1.19
C ALA A 19 -14.83 -26.69 1.19
N MET A 20 -13.51 -26.54 1.02
CA MET A 20 -12.57 -27.66 1.01
C MET A 20 -12.30 -28.23 2.41
N ASN A 21 -12.32 -27.40 3.45
CA ASN A 21 -12.24 -27.85 4.84
C ASN A 21 -13.46 -28.68 5.23
N ARG A 22 -14.67 -28.28 4.79
CA ARG A 22 -15.88 -29.09 4.98
C ARG A 22 -15.81 -30.46 4.29
N ILE A 23 -15.13 -30.53 3.14
CA ILE A 23 -14.93 -31.80 2.42
C ILE A 23 -13.89 -32.66 3.15
N ALA A 24 -12.82 -32.05 3.66
CA ALA A 24 -11.81 -32.75 4.45
C ALA A 24 -12.36 -33.32 5.77
N MET A 25 -13.38 -32.69 6.36
CA MET A 25 -14.10 -33.17 7.56
C MET A 25 -14.97 -34.42 7.33
N LEU A 26 -15.10 -34.91 6.09
CA LEU A 26 -15.86 -36.13 5.78
C LEU A 26 -15.05 -37.42 5.99
N ASP A 27 -13.84 -37.34 6.56
CA ASP A 27 -12.92 -38.45 6.84
C ASP A 27 -12.64 -39.37 5.62
N MET A 28 -12.79 -38.82 4.41
CA MET A 28 -12.48 -39.51 3.16
C MET A 28 -11.11 -39.09 2.63
N VAL A 29 -10.44 -39.99 1.91
CA VAL A 29 -9.18 -39.69 1.22
C VAL A 29 -9.45 -38.69 0.09
N LEU A 30 -8.81 -37.52 0.18
CA LEU A 30 -8.89 -36.48 -0.85
C LEU A 30 -8.23 -36.94 -2.15
N THR A 31 -8.91 -36.69 -3.27
CA THR A 31 -8.36 -36.90 -4.62
C THR A 31 -7.21 -35.92 -4.91
N LEU A 32 -6.42 -36.20 -5.95
CA LEU A 32 -5.34 -35.29 -6.39
C LEU A 32 -5.86 -33.88 -6.68
N HIS A 33 -7.01 -33.79 -7.34
CA HIS A 33 -7.62 -32.51 -7.71
C HIS A 33 -8.07 -31.72 -6.46
N GLU A 34 -8.70 -32.38 -5.50
CA GLU A 34 -9.13 -31.78 -4.24
C GLU A 34 -7.95 -31.28 -3.40
N ARG A 35 -6.86 -32.07 -3.30
CA ARG A 35 -5.65 -31.64 -2.60
C ARG A 35 -5.01 -30.40 -3.24
N ASN A 36 -4.97 -30.36 -4.56
CA ASN A 36 -4.45 -29.21 -5.29
C ASN A 36 -5.32 -27.96 -5.06
N LEU A 37 -6.64 -28.13 -5.05
CA LEU A 37 -7.59 -27.03 -4.83
C LEU A 37 -7.51 -26.48 -3.39
N LEU A 38 -7.38 -27.37 -2.40
CA LEU A 38 -7.15 -27.01 -1.00
C LEU A 38 -5.84 -26.23 -0.83
N SER A 39 -4.74 -26.76 -1.40
CA SER A 39 -3.42 -26.12 -1.36
C SER A 39 -3.41 -24.75 -2.05
N LEU A 40 -4.07 -24.64 -3.21
CA LEU A 40 -4.23 -23.38 -3.93
C LEU A 40 -4.97 -22.35 -3.08
N GLY A 41 -6.11 -22.71 -2.48
CA GLY A 41 -6.89 -21.83 -1.60
C GLY A 41 -6.05 -21.27 -0.46
N TYR A 42 -5.38 -22.13 0.31
CA TYR A 42 -4.51 -21.71 1.41
C TYR A 42 -3.34 -20.84 0.97
N LYS A 43 -2.70 -21.17 -0.17
CA LYS A 43 -1.61 -20.36 -0.73
C LYS A 43 -2.09 -18.96 -1.11
N LYS A 44 -3.28 -18.84 -1.70
CA LYS A 44 -3.83 -17.55 -2.11
C LYS A 44 -4.26 -16.69 -0.93
N VAL A 45 -5.02 -17.27 0.00
CA VAL A 45 -5.46 -16.58 1.23
C VAL A 45 -4.28 -16.14 2.09
N SER A 46 -3.25 -16.98 2.26
CA SER A 46 -2.05 -16.56 2.99
C SER A 46 -1.26 -15.49 2.25
N ALA A 47 -1.11 -15.57 0.92
CA ALA A 47 -0.42 -14.54 0.15
C ALA A 47 -1.12 -13.16 0.24
N GLU A 48 -2.46 -13.14 0.22
CA GLU A 48 -3.27 -11.95 0.39
C GLU A 48 -3.13 -11.38 1.81
N LYS A 49 -3.21 -12.22 2.85
CA LYS A 49 -2.97 -11.84 4.24
C LYS A 49 -1.54 -11.35 4.49
N HIS A 50 -0.55 -11.95 3.83
CA HIS A 50 0.83 -11.48 3.91
C HIS A 50 1.05 -10.19 3.12
N ALA A 51 0.27 -9.91 2.07
CA ALA A 51 0.30 -8.62 1.37
C ALA A 51 -0.31 -7.52 2.26
N SER A 52 -1.43 -7.80 2.93
CA SER A 52 -2.06 -6.85 3.86
C SER A 52 -1.21 -6.59 5.09
N VAL A 53 -0.64 -7.64 5.71
CA VAL A 53 0.28 -7.49 6.85
C VAL A 53 1.57 -6.77 6.45
N ARG A 54 2.13 -7.03 5.27
CA ARG A 54 3.26 -6.23 4.77
C ARG A 54 2.87 -4.76 4.62
N ALA A 55 1.73 -4.46 4.00
CA ALA A 55 1.25 -3.08 3.89
C ALA A 55 1.07 -2.42 5.27
N LEU A 56 0.54 -3.14 6.26
CA LEU A 56 0.40 -2.65 7.64
C LEU A 56 1.76 -2.38 8.31
N ILE A 57 2.72 -3.29 8.17
CA ILE A 57 4.08 -3.12 8.69
C ILE A 57 4.80 -1.94 8.01
N TYR A 58 4.62 -1.74 6.70
CA TYR A 58 5.15 -0.55 6.02
C TYR A 58 4.50 0.74 6.53
N MET A 59 3.21 0.74 6.87
CA MET A 59 2.53 1.91 7.44
C MET A 59 3.00 2.26 8.86
N GLU A 60 3.24 1.26 9.73
CA GLU A 60 3.74 1.48 11.09
C GLU A 60 5.21 1.96 11.11
N VAL A 61 6.06 1.39 10.25
CA VAL A 61 7.48 1.79 10.16
C VAL A 61 7.63 3.21 9.62
N GLU A 62 6.77 3.65 8.69
CA GLU A 62 6.90 5.00 8.10
C GLU A 62 6.24 6.14 8.90
N GLU A 63 5.34 5.85 9.85
CA GLU A 63 4.82 6.86 10.81
C GLU A 63 5.95 7.44 11.69
N GLU A 64 6.85 6.59 12.19
CA GLU A 64 8.00 7.00 13.00
C GLU A 64 9.04 7.76 12.18
N GLU A 65 9.30 7.32 10.94
CA GLU A 65 10.20 8.03 10.02
C GLU A 65 9.64 9.41 9.65
N ARG A 66 8.33 9.53 9.38
CA ARG A 66 7.68 10.82 9.14
C ARG A 66 7.73 11.73 10.36
N ASN A 67 7.46 11.22 11.55
CA ASN A 67 7.59 12.00 12.79
C ASN A 67 9.02 12.49 12.98
N THR A 68 10.01 11.72 12.54
CA THR A 68 11.41 12.14 12.55
C THR A 68 11.65 13.28 11.54
N ILE A 69 11.08 13.19 10.34
CA ILE A 69 11.19 14.24 9.32
C ILE A 69 10.56 15.56 9.80
N ASP A 70 9.32 15.52 10.31
CA ASP A 70 8.58 16.72 10.72
C ASP A 70 9.14 17.37 11.98
N ASN A 71 9.54 16.58 12.98
CA ASN A 71 9.94 17.11 14.29
C ASN A 71 11.46 17.30 14.44
N HIS A 72 12.28 16.55 13.71
CA HIS A 72 13.74 16.54 13.91
C HIS A 72 14.56 16.94 12.69
N LEU A 73 14.08 16.72 11.47
CA LEU A 73 14.86 17.05 10.26
C LEU A 73 14.46 18.39 9.64
N LEU A 74 13.17 18.66 9.48
CA LEU A 74 12.67 19.90 8.90
C LEU A 74 12.98 21.17 9.72
N PRO A 75 12.80 21.18 11.06
CA PRO A 75 13.05 22.37 11.87
C PRO A 75 14.53 22.75 11.94
N TYR A 76 15.41 21.75 11.88
CA TYR A 76 16.86 21.91 12.02
C TYR A 76 17.61 22.00 10.69
N SER A 77 16.91 21.75 9.57
CA SER A 77 17.42 21.94 8.22
C SER A 77 17.54 23.44 7.91
N SER A 78 18.75 24.00 7.93
CA SER A 78 18.98 25.41 7.57
C SER A 78 19.01 25.64 6.05
N ASP A 79 19.45 24.63 5.28
CA ASP A 79 19.60 24.71 3.84
C ASP A 79 18.25 24.52 3.12
N ALA A 80 17.98 25.36 2.13
CA ALA A 80 16.79 25.26 1.30
C ALA A 80 16.76 23.95 0.50
N GLU A 81 17.92 23.39 0.16
CA GLU A 81 18.01 22.13 -0.59
C GLU A 81 17.56 20.94 0.27
N ASN A 82 18.00 20.93 1.52
CA ASN A 82 17.60 19.92 2.50
C ASN A 82 16.11 20.04 2.84
N LYS A 83 15.58 21.26 3.01
CA LYS A 83 14.13 21.46 3.20
C LYS A 83 13.32 20.94 2.02
N ALA A 84 13.74 21.25 0.80
CA ALA A 84 13.09 20.76 -0.42
C ALA A 84 13.09 19.22 -0.47
N PHE A 85 14.22 18.59 -0.15
CA PHE A 85 14.32 17.14 -0.09
C PHE A 85 13.36 16.52 0.93
N TYR A 86 13.26 17.07 2.15
CA TYR A 86 12.36 16.55 3.18
C TYR A 86 10.89 16.78 2.86
N TYR A 87 10.52 17.93 2.30
CA TYR A 87 9.14 18.16 1.83
C TYR A 87 8.76 17.20 0.70
N GLN A 88 9.70 16.85 -0.16
CA GLN A 88 9.47 15.83 -1.19
C GLN A 88 9.24 14.45 -0.58
N MET A 89 10.10 14.02 0.35
CA MET A 89 9.93 12.74 1.06
C MET A 89 8.56 12.65 1.74
N ASN A 90 8.13 13.72 2.43
CA ASN A 90 6.79 13.78 3.02
C ASN A 90 5.67 13.70 1.99
N GLY A 91 5.81 14.37 0.84
CA GLY A 91 4.81 14.33 -0.24
C GLY A 91 4.67 12.93 -0.86
N ASP A 92 5.80 12.25 -1.07
CA ASP A 92 5.86 10.88 -1.59
C ASP A 92 5.30 9.87 -0.58
N TYR A 93 5.59 10.04 0.71
CA TYR A 93 4.99 9.26 1.80
C TYR A 93 3.46 9.27 1.74
N TYR A 94 2.85 10.47 1.79
CA TYR A 94 1.40 10.59 1.75
C TYR A 94 0.80 10.13 0.41
N ARG A 95 1.55 10.27 -0.69
CA ARG A 95 1.13 9.73 -1.99
C ARG A 95 1.03 8.20 -1.94
N TYR A 96 2.04 7.52 -1.39
CA TYR A 96 1.98 6.07 -1.22
C TYR A 96 0.88 5.66 -0.25
N LEU A 97 0.73 6.37 0.87
CA LEU A 97 -0.33 6.10 1.84
C LEU A 97 -1.74 6.21 1.22
N ALA A 98 -1.95 7.15 0.29
CA ALA A 98 -3.22 7.32 -0.41
C ALA A 98 -3.58 6.12 -1.31
N GLU A 99 -2.59 5.36 -1.81
CA GLU A 99 -2.85 4.16 -2.63
C GLU A 99 -3.49 3.02 -1.81
N PHE A 100 -3.41 3.08 -0.48
CA PHE A 100 -3.89 2.04 0.43
C PHE A 100 -5.12 2.44 1.26
N LYS A 101 -5.46 3.74 1.32
CA LYS A 101 -6.58 4.24 2.13
C LYS A 101 -7.89 4.28 1.33
N MET A 102 -9.00 3.96 2.01
CA MET A 102 -10.36 4.08 1.46
C MET A 102 -11.00 5.42 1.87
N GLN A 103 -12.14 5.78 1.28
CA GLN A 103 -12.89 6.96 1.70
C GLN A 103 -13.44 6.77 3.13
N PRO A 104 -13.41 7.79 4.00
CA PRO A 104 -13.06 9.21 3.74
C PRO A 104 -11.56 9.56 3.89
N GLU A 105 -10.79 8.69 4.54
CA GLU A 105 -9.38 8.91 4.90
C GLU A 105 -8.49 9.15 3.68
N TYR A 106 -8.84 8.56 2.53
CA TYR A 106 -8.22 8.85 1.24
C TYR A 106 -8.14 10.35 0.93
N SER A 107 -9.23 11.09 1.18
CA SER A 107 -9.27 12.52 0.87
C SER A 107 -8.29 13.30 1.75
N GLU A 108 -8.21 12.95 3.03
CA GLU A 108 -7.33 13.61 4.00
C GLU A 108 -5.85 13.38 3.66
N VAL A 109 -5.50 12.15 3.29
CA VAL A 109 -4.13 11.78 2.92
C VAL A 109 -3.70 12.44 1.61
N VAL A 110 -4.61 12.55 0.63
CA VAL A 110 -4.36 13.31 -0.60
C VAL A 110 -4.12 14.79 -0.29
N ASP A 111 -4.91 15.40 0.59
CA ASP A 111 -4.72 16.80 0.99
C ASP A 111 -3.37 17.03 1.69
N GLN A 112 -2.92 16.08 2.51
CA GLN A 112 -1.61 16.13 3.16
C GLN A 112 -0.45 16.04 2.16
N SER A 113 -0.56 15.15 1.16
CA SER A 113 0.41 15.07 0.05
C SER A 113 0.48 16.40 -0.72
N LEU A 114 -0.67 16.98 -1.08
CA LEU A 114 -0.74 18.27 -1.78
C LEU A 114 -0.13 19.41 -0.98
N LYS A 115 -0.36 19.46 0.34
CA LYS A 115 0.25 20.45 1.24
C LYS A 115 1.78 20.35 1.25
N ALA A 116 2.33 19.14 1.37
CA ALA A 116 3.78 18.93 1.36
C ALA A 116 4.42 19.39 0.03
N TYR A 117 3.79 19.07 -1.10
CA TYR A 117 4.27 19.53 -2.41
C TYR A 117 4.09 21.03 -2.63
N ALA A 118 3.07 21.67 -2.06
CA ALA A 118 2.94 23.13 -2.10
C ALA A 118 4.06 23.82 -1.30
N LEU A 119 4.42 23.29 -0.14
CA LEU A 119 5.55 23.79 0.66
C LEU A 119 6.89 23.63 -0.05
N LEU A 120 7.04 22.54 -0.81
CA LEU A 120 8.18 22.32 -1.69
C LEU A 120 8.26 23.43 -2.76
N GLN A 121 7.18 23.70 -3.49
CA GLN A 121 7.13 24.73 -4.55
C GLN A 121 7.47 26.14 -4.06
N ASN A 122 7.15 26.44 -2.80
CA ASN A 122 7.45 27.73 -2.18
C ASN A 122 8.92 27.88 -1.75
N GLN A 123 9.77 26.86 -1.89
CA GLN A 123 11.19 26.97 -1.57
C GLN A 123 11.98 27.74 -2.64
N PRO A 124 12.93 28.62 -2.24
CA PRO A 124 13.61 29.56 -3.13
C PRO A 124 14.46 28.91 -4.25
N LEU A 125 14.81 27.63 -4.14
CA LEU A 125 15.62 26.91 -5.13
C LEU A 125 14.84 26.54 -6.42
N LEU A 126 13.51 26.39 -6.34
CA LEU A 126 12.69 25.94 -7.47
C LEU A 126 12.31 27.06 -8.45
N ALA A 127 12.57 28.33 -8.11
CA ALA A 127 12.30 29.47 -8.98
C ALA A 127 13.22 29.54 -10.22
N GLY A 128 14.28 28.71 -10.30
CA GLY A 128 15.24 28.80 -11.42
C GLY A 128 16.08 27.57 -11.76
N LYS A 129 16.07 26.48 -10.96
CA LYS A 129 16.81 25.25 -11.28
C LYS A 129 15.94 24.02 -11.04
N MET A 130 15.12 23.67 -12.03
CA MET A 130 14.59 22.30 -12.13
C MET A 130 15.75 21.36 -12.50
N SER A 131 16.42 20.80 -11.49
CA SER A 131 17.30 19.64 -11.72
C SER A 131 16.46 18.49 -12.30
N LEU A 132 17.00 17.77 -13.28
CA LEU A 132 16.37 16.63 -13.96
C LEU A 132 15.88 15.54 -12.96
N ARG A 133 16.40 15.53 -11.73
CA ARG A 133 15.97 14.65 -10.64
C ARG A 133 14.53 14.90 -10.17
N TRP A 134 13.99 16.11 -10.40
CA TRP A 134 12.66 16.56 -9.95
C TRP A 134 11.57 16.43 -11.04
N GLN A 135 11.91 15.93 -12.23
CA GLN A 135 10.95 15.68 -13.32
C GLN A 135 10.13 14.39 -13.15
N THR A 136 10.34 13.64 -12.06
CA THR A 136 9.62 12.41 -11.74
C THR A 136 8.29 12.66 -11.00
N PHE A 137 7.78 13.90 -11.03
CA PHE A 137 6.41 14.20 -10.60
C PHE A 137 5.43 13.22 -11.25
N ARG A 138 4.94 12.26 -10.45
CA ARG A 138 3.82 11.42 -10.80
C ARG A 138 2.71 11.71 -9.79
N PRO A 139 1.60 12.32 -10.19
CA PRO A 139 0.44 12.44 -9.32
C PRO A 139 -0.01 11.04 -8.88
N PRO A 140 -0.66 10.90 -7.71
CA PRO A 140 -1.16 9.62 -7.23
C PRO A 140 -1.96 8.94 -8.34
N LEU A 141 -1.56 7.71 -8.68
CA LEU A 141 -2.24 6.95 -9.72
C LEU A 141 -3.65 6.69 -9.22
N ARG A 142 -4.67 7.20 -9.92
CA ARG A 142 -6.03 6.68 -9.77
C ARG A 142 -5.94 5.18 -10.02
N LEU A 143 -5.99 4.37 -8.98
CA LEU A 143 -6.40 2.99 -9.13
C LEU A 143 -7.83 3.07 -9.65
N ARG A 144 -7.99 2.77 -10.94
CA ARG A 144 -9.31 2.55 -11.53
C ARG A 144 -9.93 1.40 -10.75
N HIS A 145 -10.91 1.72 -9.91
CA HIS A 145 -11.91 0.77 -9.46
C HIS A 145 -12.70 0.25 -10.67
#